data_AF-A0A1J8PNZ1-F1
#
_entry.id   AF-A0A1J8PNZ1-F1
#
_cell.length_a   1.000
_cell.length_b   1.000
_cell.length_c   1.000
_cell.angle_alpha   90.00
_cell.angle_beta   90.00
_cell.angle_gamma   90.00
#
_symmetry.space_group_name_H-M   'P 1'
#
loop_
_entity.id
_entity.type
_entity.pdbx_description
1 polymer ?
#
loop_
_entity_poly.entity_id
_entity_poly.type
_entity_poly.pdbx_seq_one_letter_code
_entity_poly.pdbx_strand_id
1 'polypeptide(L)'
;MKRSILNSYVKQWSTVPPVEVVDLSAETVLIIGAIVGIGFEVSKHFACMQPARLIITCLSESKGKAAVAEIEQETGYNGCELWIIDLADFASVVAFADKFEKEVGDLHILVMNAGVLQPTFQLTTDGWESMLQVNHLATSLLSLLLIPQLVATGRKSSRPSRMVIVSSDVYYWVNPTEEVKASMKPLETLSSKEWSTSKGMQIQYFELNCKYL
;
A
#
# COMPACT_ATOMS: atom_id res chain seq x y z
N MET A 1 14.47 -9.40 12.66
CA MET A 1 14.18 -10.62 13.44
C MET A 1 13.53 -11.62 12.48
N LYS A 2 14.18 -12.73 12.11
CA LYS A 2 13.62 -13.69 11.14
C LYS A 2 12.38 -14.36 11.74
N ARG A 3 11.25 -14.39 11.02
CA ARG A 3 10.03 -15.10 11.42
C ARG A 3 9.97 -16.48 10.75
N SER A 4 9.65 -17.51 11.52
CA SER A 4 9.39 -18.84 10.99
C SER A 4 8.08 -18.85 10.18
N ILE A 5 8.10 -19.51 9.02
CA ILE A 5 6.93 -19.75 8.16
C ILE A 5 5.79 -20.38 8.97
N LEU A 6 6.11 -21.36 9.84
CA LEU A 6 5.13 -22.03 10.68
C LEU A 6 4.41 -21.05 11.63
N ASN A 7 5.16 -20.10 12.21
CA ASN A 7 4.59 -19.09 13.10
C ASN A 7 3.68 -18.10 12.36
N SER A 8 4.01 -17.77 11.10
CA SER A 8 3.15 -16.96 10.24
C SER A 8 1.82 -17.67 9.97
N TYR A 9 1.85 -18.98 9.66
CA TYR A 9 0.62 -19.75 9.49
C TYR A 9 -0.18 -19.85 10.78
N VAL A 10 0.42 -20.23 11.91
CA VAL A 10 -0.28 -20.35 13.20
C VAL A 10 -0.98 -19.03 13.60
N LYS A 11 -0.36 -17.88 13.32
CA LYS A 11 -1.00 -16.57 13.54
C LYS A 11 -2.22 -16.33 12.67
N GLN A 12 -2.26 -16.83 11.44
CA GLN A 12 -3.47 -16.72 10.60
C GLN A 12 -4.66 -17.47 11.19
N TRP A 13 -4.43 -18.50 12.01
CA TRP A 13 -5.46 -19.25 12.73
C TRP A 13 -5.79 -18.68 14.12
N SER A 14 -5.16 -17.57 14.51
CA SER A 14 -5.47 -16.90 15.78
C SER A 14 -6.70 -16.01 15.65
N THR A 15 -7.45 -15.87 16.74
CA THR A 15 -8.62 -14.99 16.78
C THR A 15 -8.17 -13.54 16.63
N VAL A 16 -8.59 -12.88 15.55
CA VAL A 16 -8.37 -11.45 15.36
C VAL A 16 -9.23 -10.69 16.37
N PRO A 17 -8.73 -9.64 17.04
CA PRO A 17 -9.56 -8.81 17.89
C PRO A 17 -10.77 -8.26 17.11
N PRO A 18 -11.90 -8.01 17.80
CA PRO A 18 -13.06 -7.40 17.16
C PRO A 18 -12.67 -6.05 16.57
N VAL A 19 -13.28 -5.71 15.45
CA VAL A 19 -12.95 -4.45 14.78
C VAL A 19 -13.53 -3.29 15.60
N GLU A 20 -12.67 -2.32 15.94
CA GLU A 20 -13.10 -1.15 16.68
C GLU A 20 -13.97 -0.26 15.79
N VAL A 21 -15.12 0.17 16.31
CA VAL A 21 -16.02 1.11 15.64
C VAL A 21 -15.81 2.47 16.28
N VAL A 22 -15.42 3.45 15.47
CA VAL A 22 -15.20 4.83 15.90
C VAL A 22 -15.99 5.78 15.03
N ASP A 23 -16.39 6.92 15.60
CA ASP A 23 -16.99 8.00 14.84
C ASP A 23 -15.92 8.69 13.98
N LEU A 24 -16.12 8.66 12.66
CA LEU A 24 -15.26 9.27 11.65
C LEU A 24 -15.93 10.44 10.94
N SER A 25 -17.10 10.92 11.41
CA SER A 25 -17.88 11.97 10.74
C SER A 25 -17.17 13.32 10.58
N ALA A 26 -16.01 13.51 11.21
CA ALA A 26 -15.11 14.66 11.05
C ALA A 26 -13.75 14.31 10.40
N GLU A 27 -13.55 13.05 10.01
CA GLU A 27 -12.27 12.51 9.54
C GLU A 27 -12.27 12.22 8.04
N THR A 28 -11.12 12.47 7.42
CA THR A 28 -10.85 12.18 6.01
C THR A 28 -9.96 10.96 5.90
N VAL A 29 -10.45 9.95 5.18
CA VAL A 29 -9.79 8.67 4.96
C VAL A 29 -9.38 8.54 3.51
N LEU A 30 -8.10 8.26 3.26
CA LEU A 30 -7.55 7.99 1.93
C LEU A 30 -6.95 6.58 1.89
N ILE A 31 -7.40 5.76 0.94
CA ILE A 31 -6.93 4.38 0.78
C ILE A 31 -6.32 4.20 -0.62
N ILE A 32 -5.02 3.88 -0.64
CA ILE A 32 -4.28 3.61 -1.86
C ILE A 32 -4.45 2.14 -2.27
N GLY A 33 -5.01 1.88 -3.46
CA GLY A 33 -5.29 0.53 -3.97
C GLY A 33 -6.41 -0.19 -3.21
N ALA A 34 -7.65 0.27 -3.37
CA ALA A 34 -8.74 -0.09 -2.46
C ALA A 34 -9.96 -0.78 -3.12
N ILE A 35 -9.84 -1.26 -4.36
CA ILE A 35 -10.99 -1.78 -5.12
C ILE A 35 -11.11 -3.31 -5.14
N VAL A 36 -10.13 -4.02 -4.57
CA VAL A 36 -10.14 -5.49 -4.47
C VAL A 36 -9.51 -5.96 -3.16
N GLY A 37 -9.85 -7.19 -2.74
CA GLY A 37 -9.20 -7.89 -1.63
C GLY A 37 -9.20 -7.09 -0.33
N ILE A 38 -8.04 -7.02 0.33
CA ILE A 38 -7.89 -6.36 1.63
C ILE A 38 -8.29 -4.88 1.55
N GLY A 39 -7.86 -4.15 0.52
CA GLY A 39 -8.17 -2.73 0.36
C GLY A 39 -9.66 -2.46 0.19
N PHE A 40 -10.39 -3.37 -0.45
CA PHE A 40 -11.84 -3.28 -0.62
C PHE A 40 -12.57 -3.45 0.71
N GLU A 41 -12.23 -4.48 1.49
CA GLU A 41 -12.83 -4.70 2.81
C GLU A 41 -12.46 -3.60 3.81
N VAL A 42 -11.24 -3.04 3.73
CA VAL A 42 -10.85 -1.86 4.49
C VAL A 42 -11.73 -0.66 4.12
N SER A 43 -12.03 -0.46 2.84
CA SER A 43 -12.89 0.62 2.37
C SER A 43 -14.32 0.48 2.88
N LYS A 44 -14.89 -0.74 2.80
CA LYS A 44 -16.21 -1.05 3.39
C LYS A 44 -16.24 -0.79 4.88
N HIS A 45 -15.21 -1.23 5.59
CA HIS A 45 -15.13 -1.06 7.03
C HIS A 45 -15.11 0.44 7.41
N PHE A 46 -14.29 1.24 6.74
CA PHE A 46 -14.32 2.69 6.93
C PHE A 46 -15.66 3.31 6.55
N ALA A 47 -16.27 2.90 5.43
CA ALA A 47 -17.58 3.40 5.01
C ALA A 47 -18.69 3.14 6.05
N CYS A 48 -18.70 1.97 6.71
CA CYS A 48 -19.63 1.68 7.82
C CYS A 48 -19.51 2.67 9.00
N MET A 49 -18.35 3.32 9.17
CA MET A 49 -18.09 4.32 10.21
C MET A 49 -18.43 5.76 9.79
N GLN A 50 -19.03 5.94 8.60
CA GLN A 50 -19.56 7.21 8.11
C GLN A 50 -18.53 8.37 8.17
N PRO A 51 -17.37 8.22 7.50
CA PRO A 51 -16.35 9.24 7.51
C PRO A 51 -16.85 10.53 6.86
N ALA A 52 -16.29 11.68 7.26
CA ALA A 52 -16.58 12.96 6.60
C ALA A 52 -16.30 12.88 5.09
N ARG A 53 -15.22 12.16 4.74
CA ARG A 53 -14.80 11.93 3.36
C ARG A 53 -14.01 10.62 3.26
N LEU A 54 -14.39 9.77 2.32
CA LEU A 54 -13.67 8.52 2.00
C LEU A 54 -13.22 8.57 0.55
N ILE A 55 -11.91 8.61 0.34
CA ILE A 55 -11.30 8.57 -0.98
C ILE A 55 -10.65 7.20 -1.16
N ILE A 56 -11.13 6.44 -2.12
CA ILE A 56 -10.51 5.20 -2.55
C ILE A 56 -9.82 5.40 -3.88
N THR A 57 -8.75 4.65 -4.10
CA THR A 57 -8.00 4.77 -5.34
C THR A 57 -7.83 3.45 -6.08
N CYS A 58 -7.70 3.58 -7.40
CA CYS A 58 -7.34 2.47 -8.27
C CYS A 58 -6.72 2.96 -9.59
N LEU A 59 -6.29 2.01 -10.41
CA LEU A 59 -5.81 2.27 -11.77
C LEU A 59 -6.94 2.34 -12.80
N SER A 60 -7.99 1.52 -12.62
CA SER A 60 -9.04 1.32 -13.64
C SER A 60 -10.35 1.97 -13.21
N GLU A 61 -10.70 3.09 -13.82
CA GLU A 61 -11.92 3.84 -13.49
C GLU A 61 -13.19 2.98 -13.53
N SER A 62 -13.35 2.13 -14.55
CA SER A 62 -14.52 1.25 -14.68
C SER A 62 -14.67 0.27 -13.50
N LYS A 63 -13.59 -0.42 -13.12
CA LYS A 63 -13.56 -1.33 -11.98
C LYS A 63 -13.74 -0.57 -10.67
N GLY A 64 -13.15 0.61 -10.55
CA GLY A 64 -13.31 1.46 -9.37
C GLY A 64 -14.74 1.92 -9.18
N LYS A 65 -15.45 2.31 -10.25
CA LYS A 65 -16.87 2.71 -10.18
C LYS A 65 -17.75 1.55 -9.72
N ALA A 66 -17.48 0.33 -10.20
CA ALA A 66 -18.18 -0.85 -9.72
C ALA A 66 -17.93 -1.10 -8.22
N ALA A 67 -16.68 -1.00 -7.77
CA ALA A 67 -16.33 -1.15 -6.36
C ALA A 67 -16.96 -0.07 -5.47
N VAL A 68 -17.00 1.19 -5.90
CA VAL A 68 -17.72 2.26 -5.19
C VAL A 68 -19.18 1.88 -5.02
N ALA A 69 -19.88 1.55 -6.11
CA ALA A 69 -21.29 1.21 -6.05
C ALA A 69 -21.58 0.04 -5.08
N GLU A 70 -20.71 -0.97 -5.07
CA GLU A 70 -20.80 -2.10 -4.14
C GLU A 70 -20.57 -1.67 -2.68
N ILE A 71 -19.56 -0.84 -2.40
CA ILE A 71 -19.31 -0.29 -1.06
C ILE A 71 -20.52 0.51 -0.57
N GLU A 72 -21.06 1.41 -1.40
CA GLU A 72 -22.21 2.24 -1.02
C GLU A 72 -23.46 1.41 -0.78
N GLN A 73 -23.70 0.40 -1.63
CA GLN A 73 -24.82 -0.53 -1.48
C GLN A 73 -24.74 -1.35 -0.19
N GLU A 74 -23.55 -1.87 0.15
CA GLU A 74 -23.39 -2.76 1.31
C GLU A 74 -23.32 -2.02 2.65
N THR A 75 -22.87 -0.75 2.64
CA THR A 75 -22.62 0.02 3.87
C THR A 75 -23.62 1.14 4.12
N GLY A 76 -24.39 1.54 3.10
CA GLY A 76 -25.32 2.67 3.17
C GLY A 76 -24.64 4.04 3.19
N TYR A 77 -23.32 4.10 3.04
CA TYR A 77 -22.55 5.35 2.95
C TYR A 77 -22.49 5.81 1.48
N ASN A 78 -22.95 7.02 1.17
CA ASN A 78 -23.04 7.55 -0.21
C ASN A 78 -21.97 8.61 -0.54
N GLY A 79 -20.87 8.64 0.23
CA GLY A 79 -19.82 9.66 0.09
C GLY A 79 -18.49 9.07 -0.38
N CYS A 80 -18.49 7.92 -1.06
CA CYS A 80 -17.27 7.22 -1.44
C CYS A 80 -16.74 7.77 -2.77
N GLU A 81 -15.58 8.42 -2.72
CA GLU A 81 -14.96 9.04 -3.90
C GLU A 81 -13.94 8.11 -4.54
N LEU A 82 -14.02 7.98 -5.87
CA LEU A 82 -13.01 7.27 -6.65
C LEU A 82 -11.99 8.23 -7.24
N TRP A 83 -10.72 8.04 -6.89
CA TRP A 83 -9.61 8.78 -7.50
C TRP A 83 -8.67 7.83 -8.24
N ILE A 84 -8.13 8.28 -9.37
CA ILE A 84 -7.22 7.47 -10.19
C ILE A 84 -5.78 7.82 -9.86
N ILE A 85 -4.96 6.78 -9.68
CA ILE A 85 -3.52 6.89 -9.49
C ILE A 85 -2.84 5.69 -10.12
N ASP A 86 -1.75 5.94 -10.83
CA ASP A 86 -0.84 4.89 -11.30
C ASP A 86 0.48 4.97 -10.51
N LEU A 87 0.75 3.95 -9.70
CA LEU A 87 2.00 3.88 -8.94
C LEU A 87 3.19 3.46 -9.83
N ALA A 88 2.95 3.01 -11.07
CA ALA A 88 3.98 2.73 -12.08
C ALA A 88 4.35 3.97 -12.92
N ASP A 89 3.90 5.16 -12.51
CA ASP A 89 4.25 6.45 -13.11
C ASP A 89 4.44 7.51 -12.01
N PHE A 90 5.67 7.96 -11.79
CA PHE A 90 5.95 8.99 -10.78
C PHE A 90 5.27 10.32 -11.06
N ALA A 91 5.03 10.68 -12.32
CA ALA A 91 4.29 11.89 -12.66
C ALA A 91 2.82 11.77 -12.21
N SER A 92 2.23 10.58 -12.34
CA SER A 92 0.90 10.29 -11.79
C SER A 92 0.86 10.43 -10.27
N VAL A 93 1.88 9.94 -9.56
CA VAL A 93 2.00 10.05 -8.10
C VAL A 93 2.07 11.50 -7.64
N VAL A 94 2.92 12.31 -8.28
CA VAL A 94 3.07 13.74 -7.96
C VAL A 94 1.77 14.49 -8.26
N ALA A 95 1.18 14.27 -9.43
CA ALA A 95 -0.09 14.91 -9.81
C ALA A 95 -1.23 14.54 -8.85
N PHE A 96 -1.27 13.31 -8.36
CA PHE A 96 -2.24 12.87 -7.37
C PHE A 96 -2.06 13.61 -6.03
N ALA A 97 -0.82 13.72 -5.53
CA ALA A 97 -0.54 14.43 -4.29
C ALA A 97 -0.89 15.93 -4.39
N ASP A 98 -0.52 16.57 -5.50
CA ASP A 98 -0.86 17.96 -5.79
C ASP A 98 -2.38 18.18 -5.84
N LYS A 99 -3.11 17.25 -6.47
CA LYS A 99 -4.57 17.27 -6.51
C LYS A 99 -5.16 17.14 -5.11
N PHE A 100 -4.63 16.21 -4.31
CA PHE A 100 -5.09 15.99 -2.94
C PHE A 100 -4.90 17.23 -2.07
N GLU A 101 -3.74 17.87 -2.15
CA GLU A 101 -3.47 19.11 -1.42
C GLU A 101 -4.45 20.23 -1.80
N LYS A 102 -4.74 20.39 -3.10
CA LYS A 102 -5.62 21.45 -3.61
C LYS A 102 -7.10 21.22 -3.32
N GLU A 103 -7.58 20.00 -3.43
CA GLU A 103 -9.02 19.67 -3.37
C GLU A 103 -9.49 19.13 -2.01
N VAL A 104 -8.56 18.67 -1.16
CA VAL A 104 -8.88 18.04 0.13
C VAL A 104 -8.18 18.77 1.26
N GLY A 105 -6.84 18.85 1.19
CA GLY A 105 -5.98 19.48 2.19
C GLY A 105 -5.90 18.75 3.54
N ASP A 106 -7.02 18.22 4.05
CA ASP A 106 -7.11 17.51 5.33
C ASP A 106 -7.01 15.99 5.20
N LEU A 107 -6.10 15.38 5.96
CA LEU A 107 -5.84 13.94 5.93
C LEU A 107 -5.67 13.37 7.34
N HIS A 108 -6.64 12.56 7.75
CA HIS A 108 -6.68 11.95 9.08
C HIS A 108 -6.11 10.53 9.04
N ILE A 109 -6.54 9.74 8.06
CA ILE A 109 -6.16 8.33 7.92
C ILE A 109 -5.67 8.09 6.49
N LEU A 110 -4.43 7.66 6.35
CA LEU A 110 -3.84 7.22 5.09
C LEU A 110 -3.52 5.73 5.18
N VAL A 111 -4.11 4.93 4.29
CA VAL A 111 -3.80 3.51 4.15
C VAL A 111 -3.10 3.26 2.81
N MET A 112 -1.80 3.00 2.87
CA MET A 112 -0.99 2.59 1.72
C MET A 112 -1.11 1.07 1.56
N ASN A 113 -2.16 0.61 0.85
CA ASN A 113 -2.44 -0.81 0.64
C ASN A 113 -1.98 -1.35 -0.72
N ALA A 114 -1.91 -0.49 -1.74
CA ALA A 114 -1.59 -0.92 -3.10
C ALA A 114 -0.27 -1.70 -3.14
N GLY A 115 -0.33 -2.85 -3.80
CA GLY A 115 0.83 -3.68 -4.07
C GLY A 115 0.55 -4.67 -5.18
N VAL A 116 1.61 -5.06 -5.88
CA VAL A 116 1.59 -6.05 -6.96
C VAL A 116 2.58 -7.17 -6.69
N LEU A 117 2.23 -8.37 -7.15
CA LEU A 117 3.11 -9.52 -7.18
C LEU A 117 3.22 -9.99 -8.63
N GLN A 118 4.26 -9.53 -9.31
CA GLN A 118 4.49 -9.79 -10.74
C GLN A 118 5.67 -10.75 -10.90
N PRO A 119 5.45 -12.02 -11.31
CA PRO A 119 6.54 -12.99 -11.43
C PRO A 119 7.44 -12.77 -12.64
N THR A 120 7.00 -11.93 -13.58
CA THR A 120 7.72 -11.62 -14.82
C THR A 120 8.30 -10.22 -14.73
N PHE A 121 9.61 -10.10 -14.96
CA PHE A 121 10.28 -8.80 -15.04
C PHE A 121 9.59 -7.88 -16.05
N GLN A 122 9.18 -6.72 -15.57
CA GLN A 122 8.57 -5.66 -16.37
C GLN A 122 9.06 -4.31 -15.84
N LEU A 123 9.41 -3.42 -16.77
CA LEU A 123 9.74 -2.04 -16.44
C LEU A 123 8.47 -1.18 -16.42
N THR A 124 8.44 -0.24 -15.50
CA THR A 124 7.47 0.87 -15.44
C THR A 124 7.81 1.96 -16.46
N THR A 125 6.95 2.97 -16.55
CA THR A 125 7.18 4.17 -17.37
C THR A 125 8.47 4.90 -16.96
N ASP A 126 8.83 4.84 -15.67
CA ASP A 126 10.03 5.48 -15.12
C ASP A 126 11.30 4.61 -15.22
N GLY A 127 11.21 3.41 -15.81
CA GLY A 127 12.35 2.54 -16.03
C GLY A 127 12.78 1.70 -14.82
N TRP A 128 11.92 1.57 -13.81
CA TRP A 128 12.16 0.68 -12.66
C TRP A 128 11.39 -0.63 -12.81
N GLU A 129 11.84 -1.68 -12.12
CA GLU A 129 11.07 -2.90 -12.05
C GLU A 129 9.73 -2.65 -11.33
N SER A 130 8.65 -3.20 -11.90
CA SER A 130 7.27 -2.94 -11.50
C SER A 130 6.95 -3.17 -10.02
N MET A 131 7.36 -4.30 -9.42
CA MET A 131 7.14 -4.56 -7.99
C MET A 131 7.95 -3.61 -7.14
N LEU A 132 9.22 -3.38 -7.48
CA LEU A 132 10.08 -2.43 -6.76
C LEU A 132 9.46 -1.02 -6.76
N GLN A 133 9.03 -0.55 -7.92
CA GLN A 133 8.43 0.78 -8.02
C GLN A 133 7.10 0.86 -7.29
N VAL A 134 6.13 0.01 -7.64
CA VAL A 134 4.77 0.10 -7.11
C VAL A 134 4.76 -0.14 -5.60
N ASN A 135 5.45 -1.17 -5.11
CA ASN A 135 5.36 -1.55 -3.70
C ASN A 135 6.24 -0.68 -2.80
N HIS A 136 7.33 -0.09 -3.33
CA HIS A 136 8.32 0.61 -2.51
C HIS A 136 8.59 2.04 -2.95
N LEU A 137 9.03 2.29 -4.18
CA LEU A 137 9.49 3.63 -4.58
C LEU A 137 8.33 4.63 -4.64
N ALA A 138 7.25 4.28 -5.35
CA ALA A 138 6.05 5.10 -5.47
C ALA A 138 5.32 5.22 -4.14
N THR A 139 5.23 4.13 -3.37
CA THR A 139 4.72 4.14 -2.00
C THR A 139 5.49 5.14 -1.13
N SER A 140 6.82 5.10 -1.15
CA SER A 140 7.66 6.02 -0.37
C SER A 140 7.51 7.47 -0.84
N LEU A 141 7.51 7.71 -2.16
CA LEU A 141 7.30 9.03 -2.74
C LEU A 141 5.95 9.62 -2.31
N LEU A 142 4.87 8.87 -2.48
CA LEU A 142 3.52 9.33 -2.11
C LEU A 142 3.41 9.58 -0.61
N SER A 143 3.98 8.71 0.23
CA SER A 143 4.05 8.93 1.68
C SER A 143 4.75 10.24 2.01
N LEU A 144 5.92 10.51 1.41
CA LEU A 144 6.65 11.75 1.64
C LEU A 144 5.88 12.99 1.21
N LEU A 145 5.15 12.91 0.09
CA LEU A 145 4.34 14.00 -0.43
C LEU A 145 3.10 14.29 0.43
N LEU A 146 2.52 13.28 1.09
CA LEU A 146 1.30 13.41 1.91
C LEU A 146 1.57 13.61 3.42
N ILE A 147 2.81 13.41 3.89
CA ILE A 147 3.20 13.68 5.28
C ILE A 147 2.88 15.10 5.74
N PRO A 148 3.10 16.17 4.95
CA PRO A 148 2.76 17.53 5.35
C PRO A 148 1.29 17.68 5.74
N GLN A 149 0.37 17.11 4.96
CA GLN A 149 -1.08 17.15 5.22
C GLN A 149 -1.42 16.34 6.48
N LEU A 150 -0.87 15.12 6.64
CA LEU A 150 -1.04 14.33 7.87
C LEU A 150 -0.59 15.08 9.13
N VAL A 151 0.57 15.73 9.08
CA VAL A 151 1.11 16.50 10.21
C VAL A 151 0.27 17.75 10.47
N ALA A 152 -0.13 18.47 9.42
CA ALA A 152 -0.96 19.67 9.54
C ALA A 152 -2.31 19.32 10.16
N THR A 153 -2.99 18.28 9.66
CA THR A 153 -4.26 17.78 10.19
C THR A 153 -4.12 17.29 11.63
N GLY A 154 -3.13 16.45 11.93
CA GLY A 154 -2.92 15.93 13.28
C GLY A 154 -2.64 17.01 14.34
N ARG A 155 -2.13 18.19 13.95
CA ARG A 155 -1.92 19.32 14.86
C ARG A 155 -3.20 20.10 15.20
N LYS A 156 -4.20 20.08 14.31
CA LYS A 156 -5.47 20.80 14.48
C LYS A 156 -6.62 19.90 14.93
N SER A 157 -6.47 18.59 14.80
CA SER A 157 -7.46 17.60 15.23
C SER A 157 -7.25 17.16 16.69
N SER A 158 -8.32 16.69 17.33
CA SER A 158 -8.27 16.14 18.70
C SER A 158 -7.59 14.76 18.77
N ARG A 159 -7.43 14.10 17.62
CA ARG A 159 -6.75 12.81 17.46
C ARG A 159 -5.57 12.97 16.50
N PRO A 160 -4.46 12.24 16.73
CA PRO A 160 -3.34 12.24 15.80
C PRO A 160 -3.72 11.56 14.49
N SER A 161 -3.33 12.16 13.36
CA SER A 161 -3.41 11.50 12.06
C SER A 161 -2.54 10.23 12.03
N ARG A 162 -2.91 9.28 11.17
CA ARG A 162 -2.26 7.97 11.05
C ARG A 162 -1.97 7.65 9.59
N MET A 163 -0.75 7.15 9.35
CA MET A 163 -0.39 6.49 8.10
C MET A 163 -0.10 5.03 8.39
N VAL A 164 -0.72 4.14 7.63
CA VAL A 164 -0.54 2.69 7.69
C VAL A 164 0.03 2.25 6.36
N ILE A 165 1.20 1.61 6.38
CA ILE A 165 1.79 0.98 5.20
C ILE A 165 1.58 -0.51 5.32
N VAL A 166 0.77 -1.07 4.43
CA VAL A 166 0.53 -2.51 4.37
C VAL A 166 1.79 -3.16 3.80
N SER A 167 2.24 -4.21 4.48
CA SER A 167 3.40 -4.99 4.08
C SER A 167 3.02 -6.48 4.07
N SER A 168 4.02 -7.36 3.95
CA SER A 168 3.82 -8.80 3.93
C SER A 168 4.86 -9.47 4.81
N ASP A 169 4.49 -10.54 5.54
CA ASP A 169 5.45 -11.33 6.32
C ASP A 169 6.64 -11.84 5.48
N VAL A 170 6.50 -11.88 4.16
CA VAL A 170 7.56 -12.22 3.20
C VAL A 170 8.82 -11.35 3.36
N TYR A 171 8.72 -10.10 3.81
CA TYR A 171 9.92 -9.26 4.04
C TYR A 171 10.84 -9.83 5.14
N TYR A 172 10.31 -10.61 6.09
CA TYR A 172 11.12 -11.26 7.14
C TYR A 172 12.01 -12.38 6.61
N TRP A 173 11.73 -12.85 5.40
CA TRP A 173 12.43 -13.97 4.77
C TRP A 173 13.51 -13.51 3.79
N VAL A 174 13.59 -12.20 3.52
CA VAL A 174 14.63 -11.63 2.66
C VAL A 174 16.01 -11.94 3.25
N ASN A 175 16.87 -12.53 2.42
CA ASN A 175 18.29 -12.64 2.68
C ASN A 175 19.05 -11.84 1.62
N PRO A 176 19.40 -10.56 1.88
CA PRO A 176 20.10 -9.74 0.90
C PRO A 176 21.44 -10.40 0.59
N THR A 177 21.74 -10.58 -0.69
CA THR A 177 23.02 -11.13 -1.12
C THR A 177 24.14 -10.12 -0.87
N GLU A 178 25.38 -10.62 -0.77
CA GLU A 178 26.55 -9.75 -0.60
C GLU A 178 26.72 -8.77 -1.77
N GLU A 179 26.25 -9.14 -2.97
CA GLU A 179 26.24 -8.27 -4.15
C GLU A 179 25.34 -7.04 -3.94
N VAL A 180 24.11 -7.22 -3.44
CA VAL A 180 23.20 -6.10 -3.14
C VAL A 180 23.76 -5.24 -2.01
N LYS A 181 24.36 -5.86 -0.99
CA LYS A 181 24.97 -5.13 0.16
C LYS A 181 26.20 -4.32 -0.24
N ALA A 182 27.01 -4.84 -1.16
CA ALA A 182 28.23 -4.18 -1.64
C ALA A 182 27.98 -3.18 -2.77
N SER A 183 26.77 -3.19 -3.36
CA SER A 183 26.42 -2.29 -4.46
C SER A 183 26.43 -0.83 -4.01
N MET A 184 27.09 0.04 -4.78
CA MET A 184 26.99 1.49 -4.64
C MET A 184 25.60 2.02 -5.00
N LYS A 185 24.79 1.22 -5.70
CA LYS A 185 23.47 1.58 -6.20
C LYS A 185 22.48 0.44 -5.96
N PRO A 186 22.15 0.13 -4.70
CA PRO A 186 21.40 -1.07 -4.34
C PRO A 186 20.00 -1.12 -4.97
N LEU A 187 19.33 0.02 -5.15
CA LEU A 187 18.01 0.07 -5.80
C LEU A 187 18.10 -0.28 -7.29
N GLU A 188 19.10 0.24 -8.01
CA GLU A 188 19.30 -0.09 -9.43
C GLU A 188 19.64 -1.59 -9.58
N THR A 189 20.44 -2.14 -8.66
CA THR A 189 20.73 -3.58 -8.62
C THR A 189 19.47 -4.41 -8.40
N LEU A 190 18.62 -4.05 -7.43
CA LEU A 190 17.35 -4.75 -7.17
C LEU A 190 16.35 -4.61 -8.32
N SER A 191 16.47 -3.57 -9.12
CA SER A 191 15.64 -3.32 -10.30
C SER A 191 16.12 -4.08 -11.55
N SER A 192 17.22 -4.82 -11.50
CA SER A 192 17.76 -5.48 -12.69
C SER A 192 17.00 -6.77 -13.01
N LYS A 193 17.00 -7.16 -14.28
CA LYS A 193 16.29 -8.34 -14.77
C LYS A 193 16.76 -9.63 -14.09
N GLU A 194 18.05 -9.72 -13.79
CA GLU A 194 18.67 -10.86 -13.12
C GLU A 194 18.05 -11.10 -11.73
N TRP A 195 17.73 -10.03 -11.02
CA TRP A 195 17.19 -10.04 -9.66
C TRP A 195 15.69 -10.29 -9.59
N SER A 196 14.96 -10.03 -10.68
CA SER A 196 13.48 -10.03 -10.71
C SER A 196 12.89 -11.20 -11.50
N THR A 197 13.63 -12.30 -11.61
CA THR A 197 13.12 -13.58 -12.12
C THR A 197 12.52 -14.43 -11.00
N SER A 198 11.66 -15.40 -11.34
CA SER A 198 11.13 -16.38 -10.37
C SER A 198 12.24 -17.11 -9.60
N LYS A 199 13.36 -17.38 -10.27
CA LYS A 199 14.55 -17.99 -9.65
C LYS A 199 15.25 -17.00 -8.69
N GLY A 200 15.41 -15.74 -9.09
CA GLY A 200 15.93 -14.68 -8.23
C GLY A 200 15.08 -14.46 -6.98
N MET A 201 13.75 -14.45 -7.12
CA MET A 201 12.82 -14.35 -5.97
C MET A 201 12.90 -15.57 -5.06
N GLN A 202 13.04 -16.78 -5.60
CA GLN A 202 13.27 -17.97 -4.77
C GLN A 202 14.55 -17.86 -3.94
N ILE A 203 15.65 -17.40 -4.55
CA ILE A 203 16.93 -17.19 -3.86
C ILE A 203 16.77 -16.14 -2.73
N GLN A 204 16.04 -15.05 -2.98
CA GLN A 204 15.87 -13.97 -2.00
C GLN A 204 15.04 -14.35 -0.79
N TYR A 205 13.91 -15.05 -1.02
CA TYR A 205 12.89 -15.26 0.02
C TYR A 205 12.88 -16.68 0.58
N PHE A 206 13.37 -17.67 -0.17
CA PHE A 206 13.13 -19.09 0.13
C PHE A 206 14.39 -19.96 0.11
N GLU A 207 15.52 -19.52 -0.46
CA GLU A 207 16.81 -20.18 -0.22
C GLU A 207 17.31 -19.85 1.20
N LEU A 208 16.74 -20.60 2.15
CA LEU A 208 17.49 -21.01 3.33
C LEU A 208 18.76 -21.69 2.81
N ASN A 209 19.92 -21.04 2.97
CA ASN A 209 21.20 -21.72 2.84
C ASN A 209 21.09 -23.07 3.58
N CYS A 210 21.04 -24.18 2.83
CA CYS A 210 21.31 -25.53 3.31
C CYS A 210 22.79 -25.62 3.74
N LYS A 211 23.18 -24.82 4.74
CA LYS A 211 24.51 -24.83 5.35
C LYS A 211 24.46 -25.14 6.85
N TYR A 212 23.32 -25.57 7.37
CA TYR A 212 23.16 -26.05 8.75
C TYR A 212 22.26 -27.30 8.81
N LEU A 213 22.57 -28.30 8.00
CA LEU A 213 22.26 -29.70 8.28
C LEU A 213 23.58 -30.48 8.31
#